data_AF-A0A8H4UWS0-F1
#
_entry.id   AF-A0A8H4UWS0-F1
#
_cell.length_a   1.000
_cell.length_b   1.000
_cell.length_c   1.000
_cell.angle_alpha   90.00
_cell.angle_beta   90.00
_cell.angle_gamma   90.00
#
_symmetry.space_group_name_H-M   'P 1'
#
loop_
_entity.id
_entity.type
_entity.pdbx_description
1 polymer ?
#
loop_
_entity_poly.entity_id
_entity_poly.type
_entity_poly.pdbx_seq_one_letter_code
_entity_poly.pdbx_strand_id
1 'polypeptide(L)'
;MQELLRRAGFDADGGKVVVGAGSTVYSGAETRKWLAWRAKGHLQQGDEFRQSWLNAGITEEGIQETLTAIDKWVDTEDAWYAAIQCEMLAWK
;
A
#
# COMPACT_ATOMS: atom_id res chain seq x y z
N MET A 1 -13.74 -11.12 5.85
CA MET A 1 -13.15 -10.46 7.04
C MET A 1 -13.97 -10.73 8.31
N GLN A 2 -15.27 -10.38 8.36
CA GLN A 2 -16.13 -10.65 9.54
C GLN A 2 -16.13 -12.11 9.99
N GLU A 3 -16.15 -13.06 9.05
CA GLU A 3 -16.07 -14.49 9.37
C GLU A 3 -14.76 -14.90 10.08
N LEU A 4 -13.63 -14.30 9.71
CA LEU A 4 -12.35 -14.55 10.37
C LEU A 4 -12.34 -14.00 11.80
N LEU A 5 -13.00 -12.86 12.02
CA LEU A 5 -13.10 -12.24 13.35
C LEU A 5 -13.97 -13.06 14.29
N ARG A 6 -15.11 -13.58 13.79
CA ARG A 6 -15.94 -14.53 14.55
C ARG A 6 -15.14 -15.76 14.97
N ARG A 7 -14.38 -16.35 14.03
CA ARG A 7 -13.51 -17.50 14.33
C ARG A 7 -12.41 -17.18 15.32
N ALA A 8 -11.89 -15.95 15.32
CA ALA A 8 -10.91 -15.48 16.29
C ALA A 8 -11.51 -15.11 17.66
N GLY A 9 -12.83 -15.23 17.83
CA GLY A 9 -13.54 -15.00 19.09
C GLY A 9 -13.90 -13.54 19.38
N PHE A 10 -13.95 -12.69 18.35
CA PHE A 10 -14.49 -11.33 18.48
C PHE A 10 -16.01 -11.34 18.30
N ASP A 11 -16.70 -10.49 19.05
CA ASP A 11 -18.14 -10.26 18.91
C ASP A 11 -18.42 -9.34 17.71
N ALA A 12 -18.23 -9.88 16.51
CA ALA A 12 -18.41 -9.15 15.26
C ALA A 12 -19.87 -8.76 14.99
N ASP A 13 -20.82 -9.50 15.56
CA ASP A 13 -22.25 -9.28 15.35
C ASP A 13 -22.86 -8.37 16.44
N GLY A 14 -22.24 -8.30 17.64
CA GLY A 14 -22.64 -7.43 18.75
C GLY A 14 -21.98 -6.04 18.77
N GLY A 15 -21.33 -5.64 17.68
CA GLY A 15 -20.77 -4.29 17.53
C GLY A 15 -19.38 -4.08 18.13
N LYS A 16 -18.67 -5.14 18.52
CA LYS A 16 -17.27 -5.05 18.99
C LYS A 16 -16.24 -5.08 17.86
N VAL A 17 -16.70 -4.87 16.63
CA VAL A 17 -15.88 -4.68 15.43
C VAL A 17 -16.36 -3.41 14.76
N VAL A 18 -15.48 -2.42 14.69
CA VAL A 18 -15.70 -1.18 13.95
C VAL A 18 -14.79 -1.20 12.74
N VAL A 19 -15.39 -1.05 11.56
CA VAL A 19 -14.67 -0.90 10.29
C VAL A 19 -14.80 0.54 9.84
N GLY A 20 -13.67 1.18 9.56
CA GLY A 20 -13.59 2.54 9.06
C GLY A 20 -12.79 2.60 7.77
N ALA A 21 -12.82 3.76 7.13
CA ALA A 21 -11.91 4.09 6.04
C ALA A 21 -11.39 5.52 6.25
N GLY A 22 -10.11 5.70 5.96
CA GLY A 22 -9.43 7.00 5.98
C GLY A 22 -8.75 7.25 4.65
N SER A 23 -8.52 8.53 4.35
CA SER A 23 -7.71 8.94 3.20
C SER A 23 -6.66 9.94 3.63
N THR A 24 -5.45 9.79 3.10
CA THR A 24 -4.36 10.76 3.29
C THR A 24 -3.82 11.19 1.94
N VAL A 25 -3.60 12.49 1.78
CA VAL A 25 -2.99 13.08 0.58
C VAL A 25 -1.64 13.69 0.94
N TYR A 26 -0.61 13.37 0.17
CA TYR A 26 0.72 13.96 0.28
C TYR A 26 1.06 14.70 -1.00
N SER A 27 1.35 16.01 -0.86
CA SER A 27 1.77 16.89 -1.96
C SER A 27 3.16 17.52 -1.71
N GLY A 28 3.78 17.26 -0.55
CA GLY A 28 5.10 17.80 -0.22
C GLY A 28 6.24 17.01 -0.87
N ALA A 29 7.24 17.73 -1.39
CA ALA A 29 8.39 17.13 -2.08
C ALA A 29 9.17 16.12 -1.22
N GLU A 30 9.40 16.45 0.06
CA GLU A 30 10.10 15.53 0.98
C GLU A 30 9.32 14.24 1.21
N THR A 31 7.99 14.32 1.37
CA THR A 31 7.14 13.13 1.50
C THR A 31 7.11 12.31 0.22
N ARG A 32 7.10 12.95 -0.97
CA ARG A 32 7.21 12.24 -2.24
C ARG A 32 8.52 11.45 -2.35
N LYS A 33 9.65 12.05 -2.00
CA LYS A 33 10.96 11.36 -2.00
C LYS A 33 10.95 10.16 -1.06
N TRP A 34 10.39 10.30 0.14
CA TRP A 34 10.27 9.18 1.08
C TRP A 34 9.37 8.05 0.55
N LEU A 35 8.22 8.39 -0.04
CA LEU A 35 7.30 7.42 -0.65
C LEU A 35 7.96 6.66 -1.80
N ALA A 36 8.71 7.36 -2.66
CA ALA A 36 9.43 6.75 -3.76
C ALA A 36 10.58 5.85 -3.30
N TRP A 37 11.36 6.28 -2.30
CA TRP A 37 12.38 5.43 -1.69
C TRP A 37 11.77 4.11 -1.19
N ARG A 38 10.63 4.19 -0.48
CA ARG A 38 9.90 3.01 0.00
C ARG A 38 9.40 2.13 -1.15
N ALA A 39 8.74 2.72 -2.15
CA ALA A 39 8.18 1.99 -3.27
C ALA A 39 9.25 1.26 -4.10
N LYS A 40 10.39 1.94 -4.35
CA LYS A 40 11.52 1.34 -5.06
C LYS A 40 12.18 0.23 -4.26
N GLY A 41 12.27 0.37 -2.94
CA GLY A 41 12.83 -0.67 -2.05
C GLY A 41 12.12 -2.02 -2.23
N HIS A 42 10.78 -2.01 -2.30
CA HIS A 42 9.96 -3.21 -2.50
C HIS A 42 10.05 -3.84 -3.89
N LEU A 43 10.67 -3.16 -4.86
CA LEU A 43 10.80 -3.65 -6.24
C LEU A 43 12.26 -3.99 -6.59
N GLN A 44 13.15 -4.05 -5.60
CA GLN A 44 14.52 -4.49 -5.80
C GLN A 44 14.63 -6.01 -5.95
N GLN A 45 15.69 -6.46 -6.61
CA GLN A 45 15.98 -7.89 -6.74
C GLN A 45 16.11 -8.55 -5.37
N GLY A 46 15.41 -9.66 -5.16
CA GLY A 46 15.38 -10.40 -3.89
C GLY A 46 14.29 -9.96 -2.91
N ASP A 47 13.54 -8.89 -3.19
CA ASP A 47 12.38 -8.51 -2.39
C ASP A 47 11.17 -9.41 -2.68
N GLU A 48 10.46 -9.83 -1.63
CA GLU A 48 9.28 -10.70 -1.74
C GLU A 48 8.16 -10.04 -2.56
N PHE A 49 8.02 -8.72 -2.47
CA PHE A 49 7.00 -7.98 -3.19
C PHE A 49 7.28 -7.98 -4.71
N ARG A 50 8.54 -7.82 -5.12
CA ARG A 50 8.96 -8.04 -6.52
C ARG A 50 8.63 -9.46 -7.00
N GLN A 51 8.92 -10.47 -6.19
CA GLN A 51 8.60 -11.86 -6.56
C GLN A 51 7.08 -12.07 -6.70
N SER A 52 6.28 -11.42 -5.85
CA SER A 52 4.81 -11.47 -5.95
C SER A 52 4.29 -10.89 -7.27
N TRP A 53 4.93 -9.83 -7.79
CA TRP A 53 4.59 -9.24 -9.09
C TRP A 53 4.91 -10.18 -10.24
N LEU A 54 6.09 -10.79 -10.22
CA LEU A 54 6.48 -11.81 -11.20
C LEU A 54 5.51 -12.99 -11.19
N ASN A 55 5.15 -13.47 -10.00
CA ASN A 55 4.18 -14.57 -9.83
C ASN A 55 2.79 -14.19 -10.35
N ALA A 56 2.42 -12.92 -10.30
CA ALA A 56 1.18 -12.39 -10.87
C ALA A 56 1.25 -12.14 -12.39
N GLY A 57 2.39 -12.43 -13.03
CA GLY A 57 2.59 -12.29 -14.48
C GLY A 57 3.04 -10.89 -14.92
N ILE A 58 3.41 -10.00 -13.99
CA ILE A 58 4.03 -8.73 -14.35
C ILE A 58 5.46 -9.02 -14.80
N THR A 59 5.85 -8.49 -15.96
CA THR A 59 7.17 -8.75 -16.55
C THR A 59 8.25 -7.93 -15.85
N GLU A 60 9.51 -8.37 -16.00
CA GLU A 60 10.67 -7.61 -15.54
C GLU A 60 10.76 -6.23 -16.17
N GLU A 61 10.40 -6.13 -17.46
CA GLU A 61 10.26 -4.86 -18.16
C GLU A 61 9.21 -3.96 -17.50
N GLY A 62 8.03 -4.49 -17.15
CA GLY A 62 6.98 -3.72 -16.47
C GLY A 62 7.40 -3.25 -15.07
N ILE A 63 8.19 -4.04 -14.34
CA ILE A 63 8.78 -3.60 -13.05
C ILE A 63 9.76 -2.45 -13.30
N GLN A 64 10.62 -2.56 -14.32
CA GLN A 64 11.59 -1.52 -14.66
C GLN A 64 10.92 -0.22 -15.12
N GLU A 65 9.88 -0.30 -15.95
CA GLU A 65 9.05 0.84 -16.34
C GLU A 65 8.41 1.51 -15.12
N THR A 66 7.92 0.72 -14.16
CA THR A 66 7.36 1.23 -12.91
C THR A 66 8.41 1.99 -12.09
N LEU A 67 9.63 1.46 -11.95
CA LEU A 67 10.72 2.13 -11.26
C LEU A 67 11.05 3.48 -11.91
N THR A 68 11.14 3.51 -13.24
CA THR A 68 11.36 4.75 -14.01
C THR A 68 10.21 5.74 -13.87
N ALA A 69 8.96 5.27 -13.84
CA ALA A 69 7.80 6.12 -13.60
C ALA A 69 7.83 6.75 -12.20
N ILE A 70 8.26 6.00 -11.18
CA ILE A 70 8.43 6.51 -9.82
C ILE A 70 9.52 7.60 -9.79
N ASP A 71 10.66 7.40 -10.46
CA ASP A 71 11.70 8.43 -10.61
C ASP A 71 11.12 9.74 -11.17
N LYS A 72 10.40 9.66 -12.29
CA LYS A 72 9.78 10.83 -12.93
C LYS A 72 8.74 11.49 -12.02
N TRP A 73 7.95 10.70 -11.30
CA TRP A 73 6.91 11.22 -10.40
C TRP A 73 7.50 12.02 -9.23
N VAL A 74 8.64 11.60 -8.66
CA VAL A 74 9.30 12.34 -7.56
C VAL A 74 9.67 13.75 -7.98
N ASP A 75 10.26 13.88 -9.16
CA ASP A 75 10.80 15.13 -9.70
C ASP A 75 9.72 16.05 -10.29
N THR A 76 8.47 15.58 -10.39
CA THR A 76 7.37 16.39 -10.87
C THR A 76 6.91 17.36 -9.77
N GLU A 77 6.96 18.67 -10.05
CA GLU A 77 6.71 19.75 -9.08
C GLU A 77 5.38 19.59 -8.34
N ASP A 78 4.29 19.43 -9.10
CA ASP A 78 2.91 19.35 -8.59
C ASP A 78 2.40 17.90 -8.43
N ALA A 79 3.30 16.92 -8.42
CA ALA A 79 2.90 15.54 -8.17
C ALA A 79 2.34 15.39 -6.74
N TRP A 80 1.39 14.48 -6.60
CA TRP A 80 0.79 14.13 -5.32
C TRP A 80 0.53 12.62 -5.27
N TYR A 81 0.33 12.13 -4.05
CA TYR A 81 -0.07 10.76 -3.77
C TYR A 81 -1.28 10.78 -2.84
N ALA A 82 -2.26 9.92 -3.11
CA ALA A 82 -3.34 9.64 -2.17
C ALA A 82 -3.33 8.16 -1.80
N ALA A 83 -3.45 7.90 -0.50
CA ALA A 83 -3.76 6.58 0.03
C ALA A 83 -5.20 6.59 0.55
N ILE A 84 -5.92 5.51 0.26
CA ILE A 84 -7.14 5.14 0.97
C ILE A 84 -6.79 3.89 1.78
N GLN A 85 -7.10 3.92 3.07
CA GLN A 85 -6.86 2.79 3.96
C GLN A 85 -8.17 2.40 4.64
N CYS A 86 -8.41 1.10 4.76
CA CYS A 86 -9.45 0.57 5.61
C CYS A 86 -8.85 0.27 6.98
N GLU A 87 -9.55 0.67 8.03
CA GLU A 87 -9.13 0.46 9.41
C GLU A 87 -10.13 -0.45 10.09
N MET A 88 -9.64 -1.29 10.99
CA MET A 88 -10.49 -2.19 11.75
C MET A 88 -10.03 -2.20 13.20
N LEU A 89 -10.94 -1.80 14.09
CA LEU A 89 -10.78 -1.91 15.52
C LEU A 89 -11.69 -3.03 16.03
N ALA A 90 -11.11 -4.01 16.71
CA ALA A 90 -11.85 -5.12 17.30
C ALA A 90 -11.42 -5.34 18.75
N TRP A 91 -12.38 -5.59 19.64
CA TRP A 91 -12.13 -5.86 21.06
C TRP A 91 -13.01 -7.01 21.58
N LYS A 92 -12.60 -7.59 22.71
CA LYS A 92 -13.31 -8.71 23.37
C LYS A 92 -14.21 -8.22 24.48
#